data_AF-A0A0S7Y1G2-F1
#
_entry.id   AF-A0A0S7Y1G2-F1
#
_cell.length_a   1.000
_cell.length_b   1.000
_cell.length_c   1.000
_cell.angle_alpha   90.00
_cell.angle_beta   90.00
_cell.angle_gamma   90.00
#
_symmetry.space_group_name_H-M   'P 1'
#
loop_
_entity.id
_entity.type
_entity.pdbx_description
1 polymer ?
#
loop_
_entity_poly.entity_id
_entity_poly.type
_entity_poly.pdbx_seq_one_letter_code
_entity_poly.pdbx_strand_id
1 'polypeptide(L)'
;MKDKAEKLPLQGKVIVIDPGHGGLDPGAFSRSGIPEKHLTLQTARKMASLLNSAGATVYLTRNQDRTVSIKDIVGFANEVKADIFISIHYNFTNKKEVSGTETYYYNRNSRSLARIMHQTFINGIKRKDRGLRRGMFYTIHHAHMPAILVEPLYISNPEEEKLACSANFQNEIAKDIVRGVEAYFRSQGH
;
A
#
# COMPACT_ATOMS: atom_id res chain seq x y z
N MET A 1 26.98 6.25 -31.67
CA MET A 1 25.56 6.09 -31.30
C MET A 1 25.46 6.40 -29.83
N LYS A 2 24.63 7.37 -29.41
CA LYS A 2 24.50 7.70 -27.98
C LYS A 2 23.60 6.63 -27.35
N ASP A 3 24.15 5.83 -26.45
CA ASP A 3 23.39 4.95 -25.57
C ASP A 3 22.41 5.82 -24.77
N LYS A 4 21.13 5.84 -25.18
CA LYS A 4 20.08 6.35 -24.30
C LYS A 4 19.94 5.31 -23.20
N ALA A 5 20.49 5.60 -22.03
CA ALA A 5 20.21 4.83 -20.82
C ALA A 5 18.69 4.59 -20.75
N GLU A 6 18.30 3.32 -20.64
CA GLU A 6 16.89 2.93 -20.67
C GLU A 6 16.19 3.58 -19.48
N LYS A 7 15.15 4.37 -19.77
CA LYS A 7 14.42 5.12 -18.74
C LYS A 7 13.72 4.11 -17.84
N LEU A 8 14.04 4.10 -16.55
CA LEU A 8 13.36 3.24 -15.58
C LEU A 8 11.84 3.52 -15.58
N PRO A 9 11.00 2.49 -15.37
CA PRO A 9 9.56 2.57 -15.61
C PRO A 9 8.84 3.61 -14.73
N LEU A 10 9.38 3.92 -13.55
CA LEU A 10 8.84 4.92 -12.63
C LEU A 10 9.73 6.15 -12.48
N GLN A 11 10.68 6.37 -13.41
CA GLN A 11 11.61 7.49 -13.31
C GLN A 11 10.88 8.85 -13.27
N GLY A 12 11.16 9.62 -12.23
CA GLY A 12 10.60 10.95 -12.00
C GLY A 12 9.21 10.93 -11.35
N LYS A 13 8.73 9.78 -10.87
CA LYS A 13 7.50 9.67 -10.08
C LYS A 13 7.77 9.79 -8.60
N VAL A 14 6.98 10.60 -7.90
CA VAL A 14 7.00 10.76 -6.45
C VAL A 14 5.88 9.92 -5.84
N ILE A 15 6.24 8.96 -4.99
CA ILE A 15 5.29 8.04 -4.36
C ILE A 15 5.41 8.17 -2.85
N VAL A 16 4.29 8.40 -2.18
CA VAL A 16 4.24 8.34 -0.72
C VAL A 16 3.58 7.05 -0.30
N ILE A 17 4.27 6.31 0.57
CA ILE A 17 3.78 5.09 1.20
C ILE A 17 3.55 5.38 2.67
N ASP A 18 2.36 5.04 3.13
CA ASP A 18 1.94 5.16 4.51
C ASP A 18 1.80 3.77 5.13
N PRO A 19 2.79 3.30 5.93
CA PRO A 19 2.60 2.12 6.74
C PRO A 19 1.62 2.46 7.87
N GLY A 20 0.41 1.91 7.83
CA GLY A 20 -0.64 2.19 8.79
C GLY A 20 -0.20 2.01 10.25
N HIS A 21 -0.81 2.77 11.16
CA HIS A 21 -0.55 2.75 12.62
C HIS A 21 0.86 3.22 13.01
N GLY A 22 1.33 2.90 14.22
CA GLY A 22 2.69 3.18 14.70
C GLY A 22 2.76 3.84 16.08
N GLY A 23 3.83 3.55 16.80
CA GLY A 23 4.05 4.01 18.17
C GLY A 23 2.96 3.52 19.11
N LEU A 24 2.22 4.46 19.69
CA LEU A 24 1.11 4.20 20.62
C LEU A 24 -0.11 3.55 19.96
N ASP A 25 -0.24 3.62 18.64
CA ASP A 25 -1.29 2.92 17.89
C ASP A 25 -0.74 1.58 17.38
N PRO A 26 -1.10 0.43 17.98
CA PRO A 26 -0.65 -0.88 17.52
C PRO A 26 -1.37 -1.35 16.25
N GLY A 27 -2.49 -0.72 15.88
CA GLY A 27 -3.48 -1.31 14.97
C GLY A 27 -4.14 -2.54 15.57
N ALA A 28 -4.66 -3.42 14.71
CA ALA A 28 -5.20 -4.70 15.17
C ALA A 28 -4.09 -5.64 15.66
N PHE A 29 -4.43 -6.54 16.57
CA PHE A 29 -3.56 -7.65 16.95
C PHE A 29 -3.96 -8.90 16.17
N SER A 30 -3.00 -9.58 15.57
CA SER A 30 -3.21 -10.92 15.01
C SER A 30 -3.59 -11.92 16.10
N ARG A 31 -3.98 -13.15 15.74
CA ARG A 31 -4.38 -14.16 16.73
C ARG A 31 -3.21 -14.62 17.61
N SER A 32 -1.97 -14.61 17.10
CA SER A 32 -0.77 -14.85 17.90
C SER A 32 -0.26 -13.62 18.66
N GLY A 33 -0.96 -12.49 18.59
CA GLY A 33 -0.62 -11.27 19.33
C GLY A 33 0.38 -10.36 18.62
N ILE A 34 0.55 -10.49 17.30
CA ILE A 34 1.44 -9.62 16.51
C ILE A 34 0.69 -8.32 16.19
N PRO A 35 1.24 -7.15 16.56
CA PRO A 35 0.65 -5.87 16.20
C PRO A 35 0.73 -5.61 14.70
N GLU A 36 -0.38 -5.16 14.10
CA GLU A 36 -0.49 -4.77 12.70
C GLU A 36 0.61 -3.77 12.30
N LYS A 37 0.90 -2.79 13.16
CA LYS A 37 1.92 -1.76 12.91
C LYS A 37 3.30 -2.29 12.51
N HIS A 38 3.64 -3.50 12.96
CA HIS A 38 4.91 -4.15 12.62
C HIS A 38 4.85 -4.75 11.21
N LEU A 39 3.74 -5.39 10.86
CA LEU A 39 3.52 -6.00 9.56
C LEU A 39 3.44 -4.93 8.48
N THR A 40 2.71 -3.83 8.72
CA THR A 40 2.61 -2.70 7.78
C THR A 40 3.98 -2.07 7.54
N LEU A 41 4.80 -1.84 8.58
CA LEU A 41 6.15 -1.29 8.43
C LEU A 41 7.08 -2.20 7.63
N GLN A 42 7.06 -3.50 7.90
CA GLN A 42 7.90 -4.47 7.18
C GLN A 42 7.55 -4.51 5.69
N THR A 43 6.26 -4.60 5.37
CA THR A 43 5.77 -4.63 3.99
C THR A 43 6.04 -3.30 3.27
N ALA A 44 5.80 -2.16 3.93
CA ALA A 44 6.06 -0.84 3.34
C ALA A 44 7.54 -0.61 3.00
N ARG A 45 8.47 -1.09 3.83
CA ARG A 45 9.91 -1.03 3.52
C ARG A 45 10.27 -1.82 2.26
N LYS A 46 9.66 -3.00 2.06
CA LYS A 46 9.84 -3.82 0.85
C LYS A 46 9.25 -3.12 -0.37
N MET A 47 8.04 -2.56 -0.25
CA MET A 47 7.42 -1.74 -1.29
C MET A 47 8.33 -0.58 -1.68
N ALA A 48 8.84 0.18 -0.70
CA ALA A 48 9.71 1.32 -0.94
C ALA A 48 11.01 0.93 -1.63
N SER A 49 11.65 -0.16 -1.20
CA SER A 49 12.86 -0.68 -1.83
C SER A 49 12.62 -0.98 -3.32
N LEU A 50 11.59 -1.75 -3.65
CA LEU A 50 11.33 -2.14 -5.03
C LEU A 50 10.87 -0.98 -5.91
N LEU A 51 10.06 -0.05 -5.38
CA LEU A 51 9.64 1.15 -6.11
C LEU A 51 10.81 2.10 -6.38
N ASN A 52 11.74 2.27 -5.43
CA ASN A 52 12.99 3.01 -5.65
C ASN A 52 13.85 2.33 -6.73
N SER A 53 13.97 0.99 -6.72
CA SER A 53 14.69 0.24 -7.77
C SER A 53 14.04 0.41 -9.15
N ALA A 54 12.72 0.62 -9.21
CA ALA A 54 11.99 0.93 -10.44
C ALA A 54 12.09 2.41 -10.87
N GLY A 55 12.85 3.24 -10.15
CA GLY A 55 13.17 4.63 -10.50
C GLY A 55 12.29 5.70 -9.85
N ALA A 56 11.32 5.33 -9.02
CA ALA A 56 10.51 6.30 -8.28
C ALA A 56 11.34 6.99 -7.17
N THR A 57 10.96 8.21 -6.82
CA THR A 57 11.32 8.82 -5.54
C THR A 57 10.26 8.41 -4.51
N VAL A 58 10.63 7.58 -3.53
CA VAL A 58 9.69 7.06 -2.55
C VAL A 58 9.91 7.69 -1.18
N TYR A 59 8.82 8.19 -0.58
CA TYR A 59 8.79 8.63 0.81
C TYR A 59 7.93 7.71 1.66
N LEU A 60 8.41 7.38 2.86
CA LEU A 60 7.65 6.68 3.88
C LEU A 60 7.19 7.69 4.96
N THR A 61 5.91 7.69 5.29
CA THR A 61 5.38 8.55 6.39
C THR A 61 6.02 8.18 7.74
N ARG A 62 6.40 6.91 7.90
CA ARG A 62 7.30 6.42 8.94
C ARG A 62 8.19 5.30 8.43
N ASN A 63 9.46 5.31 8.83
CA ASN A 63 10.41 4.23 8.57
C ASN A 63 10.92 3.59 9.88
N GLN A 64 10.24 3.81 11.00
CA GLN A 64 10.49 3.22 12.32
C GLN A 64 9.15 3.08 13.05
N ASP A 65 9.13 2.40 14.19
CA ASP A 65 7.94 2.34 15.04
C ASP A 65 7.79 3.66 15.82
N ARG A 66 7.01 4.58 15.26
CA ARG A 66 6.72 5.89 15.84
C ARG A 66 5.28 6.29 15.53
N THR A 67 4.69 7.10 16.40
CA THR A 67 3.41 7.73 16.13
C THR A 67 3.59 8.85 15.10
N VAL A 68 2.70 8.87 14.11
CA VAL A 68 2.56 9.98 13.16
C VAL A 68 1.08 10.31 13.13
N SER A 69 0.72 11.60 13.26
CA SER A 69 -0.69 11.96 13.25
C SER A 69 -1.27 11.76 11.86
N ILE A 70 -2.56 11.39 11.79
CA ILE A 70 -3.27 11.20 10.51
C ILE A 70 -3.26 12.51 9.67
N LYS A 71 -3.23 13.68 10.34
CA LYS A 71 -3.08 14.98 9.68
C LYS A 71 -1.69 15.15 9.04
N ASP A 72 -0.64 14.78 9.76
CA ASP A 72 0.74 14.89 9.25
C ASP A 72 1.00 13.90 8.11
N ILE A 73 0.41 12.70 8.17
CA ILE A 73 0.49 11.70 7.09
C ILE A 73 0.05 12.29 5.75
N VAL A 74 -1.14 12.87 5.69
CA VAL A 74 -1.69 13.43 4.46
C VAL A 74 -1.10 14.81 4.13
N GLY A 75 -0.80 15.61 5.16
CA GLY A 75 -0.13 16.90 5.02
C GLY A 75 1.22 16.76 4.34
N PHE A 76 2.04 15.80 4.80
CA PHE A 76 3.32 15.47 4.20
C PHE A 76 3.18 15.02 2.75
N ALA A 77 2.21 14.13 2.45
CA ALA A 77 1.99 13.66 1.08
C ALA A 77 1.62 14.80 0.12
N ASN A 78 0.82 15.75 0.60
CA ASN A 78 0.44 16.95 -0.15
C ASN A 78 1.62 17.91 -0.32
N GLU A 79 2.44 18.10 0.71
CA GLU A 79 3.61 18.99 0.71
C GLU A 79 4.67 18.55 -0.31
N VAL A 80 4.99 17.25 -0.34
CA VAL A 80 5.96 16.70 -1.31
C VAL A 80 5.39 16.56 -2.73
N LYS A 81 4.12 16.97 -2.94
CA LYS A 81 3.41 16.89 -4.22
C LYS A 81 3.48 15.50 -4.84
N ALA A 82 3.17 14.48 -4.04
CA ALA A 82 3.22 13.10 -4.50
C ALA A 82 2.33 12.88 -5.73
N ASP A 83 2.81 12.10 -6.70
CA ASP A 83 2.00 11.67 -7.85
C ASP A 83 0.91 10.69 -7.43
N ILE A 84 1.20 9.83 -6.45
CA ILE A 84 0.25 8.91 -5.82
C ILE A 84 0.56 8.71 -4.32
N PHE A 85 -0.47 8.34 -3.57
CA PHE A 85 -0.38 7.95 -2.16
C PHE A 85 -0.94 6.53 -1.95
N ILE A 86 -0.21 5.71 -1.20
CA ILE A 86 -0.60 4.32 -0.89
C ILE A 86 -0.48 4.10 0.61
N SER A 87 -1.60 3.90 1.30
CA SER A 87 -1.62 3.44 2.68
C SER A 87 -1.76 1.91 2.72
N ILE A 88 -0.88 1.23 3.45
CA ILE A 88 -0.85 -0.23 3.59
C ILE A 88 -1.25 -0.63 5.01
N HIS A 89 -2.28 -1.46 5.10
CA HIS A 89 -2.86 -2.00 6.31
C HIS A 89 -3.00 -3.53 6.21
N TYR A 90 -3.37 -4.16 7.33
CA TYR A 90 -3.83 -5.54 7.36
C TYR A 90 -5.17 -5.65 8.08
N ASN A 91 -6.12 -6.26 7.41
CA ASN A 91 -7.51 -6.25 7.82
C ASN A 91 -7.71 -7.11 9.07
N PHE A 92 -8.78 -6.84 9.80
CA PHE A 92 -9.13 -7.61 10.99
C PHE A 92 -10.64 -7.74 11.14
N THR A 93 -11.08 -8.91 11.59
CA THR A 93 -12.45 -9.14 12.07
C THR A 93 -12.49 -10.22 13.15
N ASN A 94 -13.57 -10.26 13.93
CA ASN A 94 -13.77 -11.27 14.97
C ASN A 94 -13.96 -12.69 14.39
N LYS A 95 -14.31 -12.80 13.10
CA LYS A 95 -14.55 -14.05 12.37
C LYS A 95 -13.25 -14.58 11.75
N LYS A 96 -12.65 -15.61 12.36
CA LYS A 96 -11.34 -16.16 11.94
C LYS A 96 -11.34 -16.76 10.53
N GLU A 97 -12.49 -17.12 10.00
CA GLU A 97 -12.68 -17.68 8.66
C GLU A 97 -12.66 -16.63 7.55
N VAL A 98 -12.78 -15.34 7.88
CA VAL A 98 -12.76 -14.26 6.88
C VAL A 98 -11.33 -14.02 6.43
N SER A 99 -11.12 -14.13 5.12
CA SER A 99 -9.84 -13.95 4.46
C SER A 99 -10.03 -13.16 3.15
N GLY A 100 -8.96 -12.58 2.63
CA GLY A 100 -8.94 -11.98 1.29
C GLY A 100 -8.36 -10.58 1.23
N THR A 101 -8.50 -9.98 0.05
CA THR A 101 -7.96 -8.66 -0.27
C THR A 101 -9.07 -7.65 -0.47
N GLU A 102 -8.91 -6.47 0.15
CA GLU A 102 -9.74 -5.29 -0.07
C GLU A 102 -8.87 -4.13 -0.54
N THR A 103 -9.47 -3.21 -1.29
CA THR A 103 -8.81 -1.97 -1.70
C THR A 103 -9.82 -0.84 -1.62
N TYR A 104 -9.37 0.28 -1.06
CA TYR A 104 -10.20 1.42 -0.75
C TYR A 104 -9.71 2.66 -1.48
N TYR A 105 -10.66 3.45 -1.94
CA TYR A 105 -10.44 4.79 -2.49
C TYR A 105 -11.54 5.73 -2.02
N TYR A 106 -11.34 7.03 -2.14
CA TYR A 106 -12.40 7.99 -1.85
C TYR A 106 -12.66 8.95 -3.01
N ASN A 107 -11.61 9.65 -3.46
CA ASN A 107 -11.70 10.68 -4.48
C ASN A 107 -11.86 10.07 -5.89
N ARG A 108 -12.58 10.77 -6.77
CA ARG A 108 -12.88 10.29 -8.14
C ARG A 108 -11.60 10.01 -8.94
N ASN A 109 -10.58 10.86 -8.80
CA ASN A 109 -9.27 10.72 -9.44
C ASN A 109 -8.52 9.45 -8.98
N SER A 110 -8.87 8.88 -7.82
CA SER A 110 -8.21 7.71 -7.25
C SER A 110 -8.79 6.38 -7.78
N ARG A 111 -9.96 6.42 -8.43
CA ARG A 111 -10.68 5.22 -8.88
C ARG A 111 -9.87 4.38 -9.87
N SER A 112 -9.14 5.01 -10.79
CA SER A 112 -8.31 4.29 -11.77
C SER A 112 -7.16 3.54 -11.09
N LEU A 113 -6.40 4.24 -10.23
CA LEU A 113 -5.34 3.66 -9.42
C LEU A 113 -5.86 2.48 -8.59
N ALA A 114 -6.96 2.67 -7.88
CA ALA A 114 -7.54 1.66 -7.01
C ALA A 114 -8.01 0.42 -7.77
N ARG A 115 -8.65 0.60 -8.94
CA ARG A 115 -9.07 -0.51 -9.79
C ARG A 115 -7.89 -1.32 -10.32
N ILE A 116 -6.87 -0.64 -10.83
CA ILE A 116 -5.67 -1.30 -11.36
C ILE A 116 -4.96 -2.05 -10.24
N MET A 117 -4.75 -1.40 -9.09
CA MET A 117 -4.09 -2.02 -7.95
C MET A 117 -4.84 -3.24 -7.44
N HIS A 118 -6.16 -3.12 -7.27
CA HIS A 118 -6.98 -4.23 -6.79
C HIS A 118 -6.90 -5.43 -7.74
N GLN A 119 -7.07 -5.22 -9.04
CA GLN A 119 -6.96 -6.29 -10.03
C GLN A 119 -5.57 -6.94 -10.05
N THR A 120 -4.50 -6.14 -9.87
CA THR A 120 -3.13 -6.65 -9.77
C THR A 120 -3.00 -7.59 -8.56
N PHE A 121 -3.52 -7.23 -7.38
CA PHE A 121 -3.49 -8.12 -6.22
C PHE A 121 -4.28 -9.41 -6.43
N ILE A 122 -5.49 -9.34 -6.98
CA ILE A 122 -6.30 -10.53 -7.22
C ILE A 122 -5.57 -11.53 -8.14
N ASN A 123 -4.81 -11.03 -9.12
CA ASN A 123 -4.07 -11.87 -10.06
C ASN A 123 -2.69 -12.32 -9.55
N GLY A 124 -2.04 -11.51 -8.71
CA GLY A 124 -0.68 -11.74 -8.21
C GLY A 124 -0.66 -12.57 -6.93
N ILE A 125 -1.04 -11.97 -5.79
CA ILE A 125 -1.11 -12.67 -4.49
C ILE A 125 -2.27 -13.68 -4.38
N LYS A 126 -3.21 -13.68 -5.33
CA LYS A 126 -4.27 -14.71 -5.50
C LYS A 126 -5.06 -15.00 -4.21
N ARG A 127 -5.38 -13.94 -3.48
CA ARG A 127 -6.27 -14.02 -2.32
C ARG A 127 -7.72 -13.87 -2.74
N LYS A 128 -8.63 -14.22 -1.84
CA LYS A 128 -10.07 -14.07 -2.08
C LYS A 128 -10.39 -12.60 -2.38
N ASP A 129 -11.08 -12.36 -3.49
CA ASP A 129 -11.57 -11.03 -3.82
C ASP A 129 -12.69 -10.62 -2.86
N ARG A 130 -12.47 -9.54 -2.10
CA ARG A 130 -13.47 -8.94 -1.20
C ARG A 130 -13.90 -7.54 -1.65
N GLY A 131 -13.42 -7.12 -2.81
CA GLY A 131 -13.90 -5.98 -3.55
C GLY A 131 -13.07 -4.71 -3.40
N LEU A 132 -13.20 -3.90 -4.44
CA LEU A 132 -12.81 -2.50 -4.50
C LEU A 132 -13.96 -1.64 -3.94
N ARG A 133 -13.69 -0.86 -2.89
CA ARG A 133 -14.72 -0.12 -2.16
C ARG A 133 -14.40 1.37 -2.10
N ARG A 134 -15.46 2.18 -2.07
CA ARG A 134 -15.32 3.59 -1.68
C ARG A 134 -15.41 3.68 -0.16
N GLY A 135 -14.37 4.21 0.49
CA GLY A 135 -14.27 4.27 1.96
C GLY A 135 -13.81 5.65 2.43
N MET A 136 -14.44 6.19 3.47
CA MET A 136 -14.14 7.54 3.99
C MET A 136 -13.01 7.52 5.03
N PHE A 137 -11.85 6.94 4.67
CA PHE A 137 -10.66 7.00 5.50
C PHE A 137 -9.99 8.36 5.36
N TYR A 138 -9.59 8.96 6.48
CA TYR A 138 -9.12 10.36 6.50
C TYR A 138 -7.94 10.60 5.54
N THR A 139 -6.96 9.69 5.52
CA THR A 139 -5.72 9.81 4.74
C THR A 139 -5.98 9.87 3.24
N ILE A 140 -6.87 9.01 2.72
CA ILE A 140 -7.21 8.98 1.28
C ILE A 140 -8.29 10.00 0.89
N HIS A 141 -9.07 10.49 1.86
CA HIS A 141 -10.08 11.53 1.63
C HIS A 141 -9.43 12.90 1.42
N HIS A 142 -8.46 13.27 2.28
CA HIS A 142 -7.84 14.60 2.27
C HIS A 142 -6.58 14.69 1.38
N ALA A 143 -6.27 13.63 0.64
CA ALA A 143 -5.17 13.59 -0.30
C ALA A 143 -5.49 14.39 -1.57
N HIS A 144 -4.58 15.27 -2.00
CA HIS A 144 -4.74 16.06 -3.22
C HIS A 144 -4.37 15.27 -4.49
N MET A 145 -3.65 14.17 -4.34
CA MET A 145 -3.28 13.24 -5.40
C MET A 145 -4.16 11.98 -5.37
N PRO A 146 -4.13 11.13 -6.41
CA PRO A 146 -4.71 9.80 -6.38
C PRO A 146 -4.19 8.99 -5.18
N ALA A 147 -5.11 8.54 -4.31
CA ALA A 147 -4.79 7.94 -3.03
C ALA A 147 -5.62 6.67 -2.79
N ILE A 148 -4.94 5.62 -2.34
CA ILE A 148 -5.57 4.33 -2.04
C ILE A 148 -5.14 3.82 -0.66
N LEU A 149 -6.01 3.04 -0.04
CA LEU A 149 -5.69 2.21 1.12
C LEU A 149 -5.84 0.75 0.70
N VAL A 150 -4.82 -0.06 0.94
CA VAL A 150 -4.79 -1.47 0.55
C VAL A 150 -4.76 -2.36 1.79
N GLU A 151 -5.55 -3.43 1.73
CA GLU A 151 -5.72 -4.42 2.78
C GLU A 151 -5.47 -5.81 2.14
N PRO A 152 -4.22 -6.24 1.98
CA PRO A 152 -3.91 -7.44 1.20
C PRO A 152 -4.43 -8.73 1.82
N LEU A 153 -4.54 -8.77 3.16
CA LEU A 153 -4.82 -9.96 3.97
C LEU A 153 -5.56 -9.58 5.25
N TYR A 154 -6.23 -10.56 5.87
CA TYR A 154 -6.82 -10.48 7.21
C TYR A 154 -5.90 -11.14 8.24
N ILE A 155 -5.27 -10.36 9.11
CA ILE A 155 -4.42 -10.91 10.20
C ILE A 155 -5.21 -11.59 11.32
N SER A 156 -6.55 -11.47 11.29
CA SER A 156 -7.45 -12.27 12.13
C SER A 156 -7.61 -13.72 11.67
N ASN A 157 -7.27 -14.02 10.42
CA ASN A 157 -7.32 -15.36 9.84
C ASN A 157 -5.98 -16.07 10.03
N PRO A 158 -5.92 -17.25 10.68
CA PRO A 158 -4.65 -17.91 11.01
C PRO A 158 -3.77 -18.25 9.82
N GLU A 159 -4.33 -18.55 8.65
CA GLU A 159 -3.55 -18.84 7.45
C GLU A 159 -3.00 -17.54 6.83
N GLU A 160 -3.80 -16.49 6.78
CA GLU A 160 -3.34 -15.19 6.28
C GLU A 160 -2.38 -14.49 7.24
N GLU A 161 -2.47 -14.74 8.55
CA GLU A 161 -1.49 -14.30 9.52
C GLU A 161 -0.10 -14.88 9.22
N LYS A 162 0.00 -16.19 8.95
CA LYS A 162 1.27 -16.84 8.55
C LYS A 162 1.84 -16.22 7.28
N LEU A 163 0.98 -15.89 6.31
CA LEU A 163 1.38 -15.19 5.09
C LEU A 163 1.86 -13.76 5.40
N ALA A 164 1.13 -12.99 6.20
CA ALA A 164 1.51 -11.63 6.57
C ALA A 164 2.85 -11.59 7.32
N CYS A 165 3.18 -12.61 8.11
CA CYS A 165 4.46 -12.75 8.81
C CYS A 165 5.60 -13.27 7.91
N SER A 166 5.28 -13.81 6.73
CA SER A 166 6.27 -14.37 5.82
C SER A 166 6.98 -13.28 5.03
N ALA A 167 8.29 -13.16 5.20
CA ALA A 167 9.12 -12.22 4.43
C ALA A 167 8.99 -12.42 2.91
N ASN A 168 8.73 -13.65 2.45
CA ASN A 168 8.50 -13.97 1.06
C ASN A 168 7.15 -13.43 0.58
N PHE A 169 6.07 -13.64 1.34
CA PHE A 169 4.75 -13.16 0.93
C PHE A 169 4.65 -11.63 1.02
N GLN A 170 5.30 -11.00 2.00
CA GLN A 170 5.47 -9.54 2.04
C GLN A 170 6.21 -9.02 0.79
N ASN A 171 7.20 -9.77 0.27
CA ASN A 171 7.84 -9.43 -1.00
C ASN A 171 6.89 -9.60 -2.20
N GLU A 172 6.02 -10.61 -2.21
CA GLU A 172 5.01 -10.75 -3.27
C GLU A 172 4.00 -9.59 -3.25
N ILE A 173 3.54 -9.16 -2.06
CA ILE A 173 2.72 -7.94 -1.93
C ILE A 173 3.46 -6.72 -2.51
N ALA A 174 4.75 -6.56 -2.18
CA ALA A 174 5.56 -5.45 -2.67
C ALA A 174 5.75 -5.50 -4.20
N LYS A 175 5.94 -6.68 -4.80
CA LYS A 175 6.00 -6.86 -6.26
C LYS A 175 4.68 -6.48 -6.92
N ASP A 176 3.54 -6.87 -6.34
CA ASP A 176 2.21 -6.50 -6.85
C ASP A 176 1.99 -4.99 -6.80
N ILE A 177 2.44 -4.32 -5.74
CA ILE A 177 2.44 -2.86 -5.65
C ILE A 177 3.23 -2.25 -6.80
N VAL A 178 4.46 -2.69 -7.06
CA VAL A 178 5.26 -2.17 -8.19
C VAL A 178 4.53 -2.37 -9.51
N ARG A 179 4.05 -3.59 -9.78
CA ARG A 179 3.31 -3.91 -11.02
C ARG A 179 2.06 -3.05 -11.18
N GLY A 180 1.30 -2.84 -10.10
CA GLY A 180 0.09 -2.03 -10.10
C GLY A 180 0.39 -0.54 -10.34
N VAL A 181 1.46 -0.03 -9.73
CA VAL A 181 1.92 1.36 -9.91
C VAL A 181 2.41 1.60 -11.34
N GLU A 182 3.24 0.70 -11.88
CA GLU A 182 3.70 0.78 -13.26
C GLU A 182 2.54 0.73 -14.26
N ALA A 183 1.60 -0.18 -14.06
CA ALA A 183 0.41 -0.29 -14.88
C ALA A 183 -0.45 0.98 -14.80
N TYR A 184 -0.60 1.56 -13.62
CA TYR A 184 -1.33 2.82 -13.43
C TYR A 184 -0.68 3.96 -14.21
N PHE A 185 0.62 4.22 -14.01
CA PHE A 185 1.29 5.33 -14.70
C PHE A 185 1.35 5.13 -16.21
N ARG A 186 1.50 3.89 -16.69
CA ARG A 186 1.40 3.57 -18.12
C ARG A 186 0.01 3.91 -18.67
N SER A 187 -1.05 3.63 -17.91
CA SER A 187 -2.43 3.94 -18.32
C SER A 187 -2.77 5.43 -18.28
N GLN A 188 -1.96 6.28 -17.65
CA GLN A 188 -2.14 7.74 -17.62
C GLN A 188 -1.39 8.47 -18.75
N GLY A 189 -0.46 7.79 -19.43
CA GLY A 189 0.40 8.37 -20.47
C GLY A 189 -0.13 8.23 -21.90
N HIS A 190 -1.44 8.01 -22.06
CA HIS A 190 -2.14 7.98 -23.35
C HIS A 190 -2.99 9.24 -23.52
#